data_AF-A0A6M2CWM1-F1
#
_entry.id   AF-A0A6M2CWM1-F1
#
_cell.length_a   1.000
_cell.length_b   1.000
_cell.length_c   1.000
_cell.angle_alpha   90.00
_cell.angle_beta   90.00
_cell.angle_gamma   90.00
#
_symmetry.space_group_name_H-M   'P 1'
#
loop_
_entity.id
_entity.type
_entity.pdbx_description
1 polymer ?
#
loop_
_entity_poly.entity_id
_entity_poly.type
_entity_poly.pdbx_seq_one_letter_code
_entity_poly.pdbx_strand_id
1 'polypeptide(L)'
;VKKQDFLHRFHEENETRIEENAYDVCHKVALRRCGQNFMRAFNLVEYLSGADYYNTHCTLRKAFFACLDKLRQKPCRKRRASGLDDKRFRKKLADALWETRVCVLGIKDIEELPPKKKGLK
;
A
#
# COMPACT_ATOMS: atom_id res chain seq x y z
N VAL A 1 -23.89 -21.44 33.44
CA VAL A 1 -23.38 -20.13 32.95
C VAL A 1 -24.49 -19.11 33.10
N LYS A 2 -24.28 -18.01 33.84
CA LYS A 2 -25.33 -17.01 34.07
C LYS A 2 -25.57 -16.22 32.79
N LYS A 3 -26.82 -15.88 32.48
CA LYS A 3 -27.24 -15.15 31.27
C LYS A 3 -26.47 -13.84 31.05
N GLN A 4 -26.04 -13.19 32.14
CA GLN A 4 -25.21 -11.99 32.11
C GLN A 4 -23.79 -12.24 31.59
N ASP A 5 -23.14 -13.35 31.95
CA ASP A 5 -21.78 -13.70 31.48
C ASP A 5 -21.76 -14.05 29.98
N PHE A 6 -22.88 -14.50 29.44
CA PHE A 6 -23.04 -14.77 28.01
C PHE A 6 -23.25 -13.46 27.23
N LEU A 7 -24.10 -12.56 27.73
CA LEU A 7 -24.32 -11.25 27.13
C LEU A 7 -23.05 -10.40 27.14
N HIS A 8 -22.25 -10.45 28.22
CA HIS A 8 -20.98 -9.73 28.31
C HIS A 8 -19.99 -10.20 27.25
N ARG A 9 -19.75 -11.53 27.17
CA ARG A 9 -18.85 -12.12 26.15
C ARG A 9 -19.31 -11.82 24.72
N PHE A 10 -20.61 -11.88 24.46
CA PHE A 10 -21.14 -11.56 23.13
C PHE A 10 -20.94 -10.08 22.75
N HIS A 11 -21.01 -9.18 23.73
CA HIS A 11 -20.76 -7.74 23.50
C HIS A 11 -19.27 -7.48 23.21
N GLU A 12 -18.37 -8.07 24.00
CA GLU A 12 -16.92 -7.97 23.81
C GLU A 12 -16.46 -8.56 22.46
N GLU A 13 -16.99 -9.72 22.06
CA GLU A 13 -16.72 -10.35 20.76
C GLU A 13 -17.23 -9.50 19.58
N ASN A 14 -18.36 -8.81 19.74
CA ASN A 14 -18.86 -7.91 18.71
C ASN A 14 -18.06 -6.61 18.63
N GLU A 15 -17.65 -6.04 19.76
CA GLU A 15 -16.82 -4.83 19.79
C GLU A 15 -15.47 -5.07 19.14
N THR A 16 -14.78 -6.17 19.49
CA THR A 16 -13.52 -6.58 18.86
C THR A 16 -13.67 -6.79 17.34
N ARG A 17 -14.72 -7.48 16.90
CA ARG A 17 -15.02 -7.63 15.45
C ARG A 17 -15.29 -6.31 14.74
N ILE A 18 -15.93 -5.35 15.39
CA ILE A 18 -16.20 -4.02 14.83
C ILE A 18 -14.89 -3.23 14.71
N GLU A 19 -14.00 -3.34 15.69
CA GLU A 19 -12.69 -2.70 15.69
C GLU A 19 -11.75 -3.27 14.63
N GLU A 20 -11.67 -4.59 14.50
CA GLU A 20 -10.89 -5.27 13.45
C GLU A 20 -11.37 -4.85 12.05
N ASN A 21 -12.69 -4.82 11.83
CA ASN A 21 -13.27 -4.36 10.57
C ASN A 21 -12.96 -2.88 10.30
N ALA A 22 -12.97 -2.03 11.33
CA ALA A 22 -12.62 -0.63 11.17
C ALA A 22 -11.15 -0.46 10.80
N TYR A 23 -10.24 -1.16 11.49
CA TYR A 23 -8.81 -1.15 11.22
C TYR A 23 -8.50 -1.57 9.77
N ASP A 24 -9.10 -2.66 9.31
CA ASP A 24 -8.94 -3.17 7.94
C ASP A 24 -9.42 -2.16 6.89
N VAL A 25 -10.56 -1.52 7.12
CA VAL A 25 -11.08 -0.48 6.23
C VAL A 25 -10.11 0.69 6.16
N CYS A 26 -9.57 1.14 7.29
CA CYS A 26 -8.61 2.22 7.32
C CYS A 26 -7.28 1.86 6.66
N HIS A 27 -6.83 0.62 6.80
CA HIS A 27 -5.65 0.13 6.09
C HIS A 27 -5.87 0.17 4.56
N LYS A 28 -7.04 -0.27 4.09
CA LYS A 28 -7.42 -0.20 2.67
C LYS A 28 -7.50 1.23 2.15
N VAL A 29 -8.03 2.17 2.94
CA VAL A 29 -8.05 3.61 2.60
C VAL A 29 -6.63 4.16 2.47
N ALA A 30 -5.77 3.87 3.45
CA ALA A 30 -4.39 4.33 3.46
C ALA A 30 -3.64 3.80 2.23
N LEU A 31 -3.76 2.51 1.95
CA LEU A 31 -3.18 1.87 0.78
C LEU A 31 -3.64 2.52 -0.51
N ARG A 32 -4.95 2.76 -0.67
CA ARG A 32 -5.48 3.38 -1.87
C ARG A 32 -4.99 4.81 -2.07
N ARG A 33 -4.98 5.62 -1.00
CA ARG A 33 -4.55 7.02 -1.07
C ARG A 33 -3.06 7.13 -1.37
N CYS A 34 -2.22 6.42 -0.62
CA CYS A 34 -0.77 6.43 -0.84
C CYS A 34 -0.42 5.80 -2.19
N GLY A 35 -1.10 4.71 -2.57
CA GLY A 35 -0.90 4.04 -3.84
C GLY A 35 -1.29 4.91 -5.05
N GLN A 36 -2.38 5.67 -4.98
CA GLN A 36 -2.76 6.58 -6.06
C GLN A 36 -1.71 7.67 -6.29
N ASN A 37 -1.18 8.26 -5.21
CA ASN A 37 -0.11 9.25 -5.31
C ASN A 37 1.18 8.63 -5.87
N PHE A 38 1.53 7.44 -5.39
CA PHE A 38 2.69 6.69 -5.88
C PHE A 38 2.56 6.41 -7.38
N MET A 39 1.43 5.86 -7.85
CA MET A 39 1.23 5.51 -9.26
C MET A 39 1.31 6.73 -10.18
N ARG A 40 0.76 7.88 -9.76
CA ARG A 40 0.85 9.13 -10.53
C ARG A 40 2.29 9.56 -10.76
N ALA A 41 3.12 9.48 -9.72
CA ALA A 41 4.52 9.85 -9.82
C ALA A 41 5.37 8.76 -10.49
N PHE A 42 5.05 7.49 -10.27
CA PHE A 42 5.75 6.34 -10.87
C PHE A 42 5.69 6.35 -12.39
N ASN A 43 4.55 6.73 -12.97
CA ASN A 43 4.40 6.87 -14.42
C ASN A 43 5.35 7.93 -15.03
N LEU A 44 5.85 8.89 -14.24
CA LEU A 44 6.78 9.91 -14.73
C LEU A 44 8.23 9.43 -14.72
N VAL A 45 8.52 8.32 -14.03
CA VAL A 45 9.90 7.83 -13.85
C VAL A 45 10.44 7.20 -15.13
N GLU A 46 9.57 6.74 -16.03
CA GLU A 46 9.99 6.15 -17.31
C GLU A 46 10.72 7.13 -18.24
N TYR A 47 10.59 8.44 -17.99
CA TYR A 47 11.28 9.50 -18.73
C TYR A 47 12.65 9.85 -18.15
N LEU A 48 13.04 9.27 -17.02
CA LEU A 48 14.32 9.52 -16.35
C LEU A 48 15.34 8.45 -16.73
N SER A 49 16.62 8.80 -16.71
CA SER A 49 17.74 7.89 -16.99
C SER A 49 18.86 8.03 -15.95
N GLY A 50 19.76 7.04 -15.92
CA GLY A 50 20.94 7.04 -15.06
C GLY A 50 20.64 7.26 -13.57
N ALA A 51 21.40 8.15 -12.94
CA ALA A 51 21.29 8.44 -11.51
C ALA A 51 19.92 9.01 -11.11
N ASP A 52 19.27 9.78 -11.97
CA ASP A 52 17.96 10.38 -11.69
C ASP A 52 16.85 9.33 -11.67
N TYR A 53 16.93 8.34 -12.56
CA TYR A 53 16.03 7.18 -12.54
C TYR A 53 16.14 6.44 -11.21
N TYR A 54 17.37 6.08 -10.81
CA TYR A 54 17.63 5.39 -9.54
C TYR A 54 17.12 6.20 -8.34
N ASN A 55 17.56 7.45 -8.20
CA ASN A 55 17.21 8.31 -7.08
C ASN A 55 15.70 8.52 -6.97
N THR A 56 15.01 8.68 -8.11
CA THR A 56 13.56 8.88 -8.14
C THR A 56 12.81 7.62 -7.73
N HIS A 57 13.17 6.44 -8.25
CA HIS A 57 12.59 5.16 -7.79
C HIS A 57 12.70 5.01 -6.27
N CYS A 58 13.85 5.37 -5.70
CA CYS A 58 14.11 5.21 -4.27
C CYS A 58 13.35 6.21 -3.43
N THR A 59 13.28 7.45 -3.90
CA THR A 59 12.50 8.51 -3.27
C THR A 59 11.01 8.17 -3.26
N LEU A 60 10.46 7.68 -4.38
CA LEU A 60 9.06 7.28 -4.46
C LEU A 60 8.73 6.12 -3.53
N ARG A 61 9.59 5.10 -3.47
CA ARG A 61 9.42 3.98 -2.55
C ARG A 61 9.39 4.46 -1.09
N LYS A 62 10.36 5.29 -0.68
CA LYS A 62 10.41 5.86 0.67
C LYS A 62 9.17 6.70 0.98
N ALA A 63 8.77 7.57 0.05
CA ALA A 63 7.60 8.43 0.20
C ALA A 63 6.29 7.61 0.34
N PHE A 64 6.17 6.50 -0.40
CA PHE A 64 5.02 5.60 -0.28
C PHE A 64 4.91 4.99 1.13
N PHE A 65 6.00 4.41 1.65
CA PHE A 65 5.98 3.81 3.00
C PHE A 65 5.80 4.87 4.09
N ALA A 66 6.45 6.03 3.97
CA ALA A 66 6.24 7.15 4.89
C ALA A 66 4.77 7.63 4.88
N CYS A 67 4.11 7.65 3.72
CA CYS A 67 2.69 7.94 3.61
C CYS A 67 1.83 6.89 4.35
N LEU A 68 2.14 5.60 4.17
CA LEU A 68 1.42 4.52 4.85
C LEU A 68 1.55 4.63 6.37
N ASP A 69 2.77 4.82 6.87
CA ASP A 69 3.03 4.91 8.31
C ASP A 69 2.32 6.13 8.92
N LYS A 70 2.40 7.28 8.24
CA LYS A 70 1.69 8.50 8.66
C LYS A 70 0.16 8.32 8.69
N LEU A 71 -0.41 7.50 7.81
CA LEU A 71 -1.86 7.25 7.80
C LEU A 71 -2.28 6.17 8.79
N ARG A 72 -1.43 5.17 9.07
CA ARG A 72 -1.66 4.15 10.10
C ARG A 72 -1.70 4.74 11.51
N GLN A 73 -0.93 5.78 11.77
CA GLN A 73 -0.94 6.49 13.06
C GLN A 73 -2.18 7.36 13.29
N LYS A 74 -3.01 7.59 12.25
CA LYS A 74 -4.20 8.44 12.40
C LYS A 74 -5.38 7.61 12.92
N PRO A 75 -6.21 8.18 13.81
CA PRO A 75 -7.40 7.49 14.29
C PRO A 75 -8.32 7.13 13.13
N CYS A 76 -8.70 5.86 13.08
CA CYS A 76 -9.57 5.34 12.05
C CYS A 76 -11.00 5.84 12.26
N ARG A 77 -11.45 6.78 11.41
CA ARG A 77 -12.87 7.13 11.36
C ARG A 77 -13.61 6.11 10.50
N LYS A 78 -14.78 5.64 10.96
CA LYS A 78 -15.68 4.77 10.17
C LYS A 78 -15.90 5.39 8.78
N ARG A 79 -15.34 4.76 7.74
CA ARG A 79 -15.54 5.14 6.34
C ARG A 79 -16.24 4.02 5.61
N ARG A 80 -17.01 4.36 4.57
CA ARG A 80 -17.62 3.35 3.71
C ARG A 80 -16.52 2.54 3.01
N ALA A 81 -16.57 1.22 3.15
CA ALA A 81 -15.62 0.29 2.56
C ALA A 81 -15.85 0.05 1.05
N SER A 82 -17.00 0.48 0.54
CA SER A 82 -17.43 0.24 -0.84
C SER A 82 -16.41 0.77 -1.84
N GLY A 83 -15.91 -0.12 -2.69
CA GLY A 83 -14.98 0.22 -3.76
C GLY A 83 -13.50 0.36 -3.34
N LEU A 84 -13.14 0.14 -2.07
CA LEU A 84 -11.74 0.18 -1.63
C LEU A 84 -10.94 -1.07 -2.04
N ASP A 85 -11.61 -2.22 -2.12
CA ASP A 85 -10.98 -3.53 -2.36
C ASP A 85 -10.79 -3.84 -3.85
N ASP A 86 -10.09 -2.97 -4.56
CA ASP A 86 -9.79 -3.18 -5.98
C ASP A 86 -8.57 -4.11 -6.13
N LYS A 87 -8.83 -5.39 -6.44
CA LYS A 87 -7.79 -6.40 -6.71
C LYS A 87 -6.86 -5.98 -7.86
N ARG A 88 -7.40 -5.35 -8.91
CA ARG A 88 -6.62 -4.92 -10.08
C ARG A 88 -5.67 -3.79 -9.69
N PHE A 89 -6.16 -2.81 -8.93
CA PHE A 89 -5.33 -1.73 -8.40
C PHE A 89 -4.20 -2.26 -7.52
N ARG A 90 -4.50 -3.17 -6.58
CA ARG A 90 -3.49 -3.76 -5.70
C ARG A 90 -2.40 -4.50 -6.47
N LYS A 91 -2.77 -5.27 -7.49
CA LYS A 91 -1.81 -5.94 -8.37
C LYS A 91 -0.89 -4.92 -9.06
N LYS A 92 -1.46 -3.91 -9.72
CA LYS A 92 -0.68 -2.85 -10.39
C LYS A 92 0.26 -2.12 -9.43
N LEU A 93 -0.22 -1.78 -8.23
CA LEU A 93 0.59 -1.12 -7.21
C LEU A 93 1.73 -2.03 -6.73
N ALA A 94 1.47 -3.31 -6.51
CA ALA A 94 2.49 -4.27 -6.11
C ALA A 94 3.56 -4.45 -7.19
N ASP A 95 3.16 -4.55 -8.46
CA ASP A 95 4.07 -4.66 -9.60
C ASP A 95 4.98 -3.41 -9.68
N ALA A 96 4.40 -2.21 -9.59
CA ALA A 96 5.16 -0.96 -9.62
C ALA A 96 6.08 -0.79 -8.40
N LEU A 97 5.65 -1.19 -7.20
CA LEU A 97 6.51 -1.24 -6.01
C LEU A 97 7.64 -2.25 -6.17
N TRP A 98 7.42 -3.36 -6.87
CA TRP A 98 8.45 -4.36 -7.16
C TRP A 98 9.48 -3.84 -8.18
N GLU A 99 9.08 -2.97 -9.10
CA GLU A 99 10.02 -2.29 -10.00
C GLU A 99 10.97 -1.34 -9.24
N THR A 100 10.53 -0.75 -8.12
CA THR A 100 11.42 0.04 -7.24
C THR A 100 12.42 -0.82 -6.43
N ARG A 101 12.48 -2.15 -6.62
CA ARG A 101 13.41 -3.03 -5.87
C ARG A 101 14.88 -2.69 -6.10
N VAL A 102 15.20 -2.00 -7.18
CA VAL A 102 16.55 -1.50 -7.51
C VAL A 102 17.17 -0.73 -6.34
N CYS A 103 16.32 -0.06 -5.55
CA CYS A 103 16.70 0.70 -4.37
C CYS A 103 17.10 -0.14 -3.16
N VAL A 104 16.53 -1.34 -3.04
CA VAL A 104 16.88 -2.29 -1.97
C VAL A 104 18.10 -3.10 -2.39
N LEU A 105 18.20 -3.43 -3.67
CA LEU A 105 19.30 -4.21 -4.24
C LEU A 105 20.56 -3.38 -4.53
N GLY A 106 20.48 -2.05 -4.46
CA GLY A 106 21.62 -1.17 -4.70
C GLY A 106 22.05 -1.07 -6.17
N ILE A 107 21.19 -1.46 -7.11
CA ILE A 107 21.50 -1.47 -8.55
C ILE A 107 21.38 -0.03 -9.07
N LYS A 108 22.52 0.62 -9.34
CA LYS A 108 22.58 2.03 -9.76
C LYS A 108 22.56 2.20 -11.28
N ASP A 109 23.02 1.19 -12.02
CA ASP A 109 23.11 1.24 -13.47
C ASP A 109 21.96 0.47 -14.14
N ILE A 110 21.34 1.10 -15.14
CA ILE A 110 20.20 0.53 -15.88
C ILE A 110 20.61 -0.73 -16.67
N GLU A 111 21.88 -0.82 -17.07
CA GLU A 111 22.45 -1.97 -17.79
C GLU A 111 22.57 -3.23 -16.92
N GLU A 112 22.62 -3.08 -15.60
CA GLU A 112 22.63 -4.18 -14.64
C GLU A 112 21.21 -4.71 -14.32
N LEU A 113 20.17 -4.00 -14.78
CA LEU A 113 18.80 -4.44 -14.57
C LEU A 113 18.47 -5.58 -15.53
N PRO A 114 17.89 -6.69 -15.04
CA PRO A 114 17.40 -7.73 -15.92
C PRO A 114 16.41 -7.10 -16.91
N PRO A 115 16.50 -7.41 -18.22
CA PRO A 115 15.69 -6.76 -19.23
C PRO A 115 14.21 -6.80 -18.83
N LYS A 116 13.53 -5.65 -18.93
CA LYS A 116 12.07 -5.57 -18.73
C LYS A 116 11.46 -6.65 -19.63
N LYS A 117 10.86 -7.70 -19.02
CA LYS A 117 10.10 -8.70 -19.77
C LYS A 117 8.98 -7.95 -20.50
N LYS A 118 9.18 -7.65 -21.78
CA LYS A 118 8.12 -7.18 -22.67
C LYS A 118 7.13 -8.32 -22.80
N GLY A 119 6.05 -8.27 -22.02
CA GLY A 119 4.93 -9.19 -22.16
C GLY A 119 4.39 -9.71 -20.84
N LEU A 120 3.32 -9.08 -20.38
CA LEU A 120 2.08 -9.80 -20.18
C LEU A 120 0.96 -8.90 -20.73
N LYS A 121 0.47 -9.27 -21.92
CA LYS A 121 -0.79 -8.74 -22.46
C LYS A 121 -1.95 -9.13 -21.54
#